data_AF-A0AAW0XPS4-F1
#
_entry.id   AF-A0AAW0XPS4-F1
#
_cell.length_a   1.000
_cell.length_b   1.000
_cell.length_c   1.000
_cell.angle_alpha   90.00
_cell.angle_beta   90.00
_cell.angle_gamma   90.00
#
_symmetry.space_group_name_H-M   'P 1'
#
loop_
_entity.id
_entity.type
_entity.pdbx_description
1 polymer ?
#
loop_
_entity_poly.entity_id
_entity_poly.type
_entity_poly.pdbx_seq_one_letter_code
_entity_poly.pdbx_strand_id
1 'polypeptide(L)'
;MTELTSIKDARDSPDLMSFGTPENLVIIKRMMIKCADVSNPVRPLHLYRDWAHRIANEYFSQTEEEKKRNLPIVMPQFDRTTCSIPKSQIGFIDYFINDMFDAWDALADIPELLGHLRRNYQYWKEQEEINANPTLQSQPLSKAEEEDEAKEQESAVTSENINPDEKAS
;
A
#
# COMPACT_ATOMS: atom_id res chain seq x y z
N MET A 1 -17.90 14.85 -2.93
CA MET A 1 -16.96 14.89 -4.07
C MET A 1 -16.39 16.30 -4.22
N THR A 2 -16.09 16.97 -3.11
CA THR A 2 -15.81 18.43 -3.10
C THR A 2 -14.63 18.80 -2.19
N GLU A 3 -13.99 17.84 -1.53
CA GLU A 3 -12.87 18.10 -0.61
C GLU A 3 -11.51 17.65 -1.15
N LEU A 4 -11.45 16.92 -2.28
CA LEU A 4 -10.21 16.39 -2.86
C LEU A 4 -9.56 17.32 -3.89
N THR A 5 -10.26 18.35 -4.37
CA THR A 5 -9.73 19.32 -5.33
C THR A 5 -8.82 20.38 -4.72
N SER A 6 -8.71 20.46 -3.38
CA SER A 6 -7.96 21.54 -2.71
C SER A 6 -6.46 21.29 -2.53
N ILE A 7 -5.95 20.09 -2.84
CA ILE A 7 -4.55 19.73 -2.51
C ILE A 7 -3.61 19.85 -3.72
N LYS A 8 -4.14 19.82 -4.96
CA LYS A 8 -3.31 19.86 -6.18
C LYS A 8 -2.72 21.26 -6.49
N ASP A 9 -3.27 22.32 -5.92
CA ASP A 9 -2.82 23.71 -6.17
C ASP A 9 -1.71 24.19 -5.20
N ALA A 10 -1.28 23.35 -4.25
CA ALA A 10 -0.31 23.73 -3.22
C ALA A 10 1.16 23.76 -3.69
N ARG A 11 1.46 23.26 -4.89
CA ARG A 11 2.84 23.11 -5.38
C ARG A 11 3.53 24.45 -5.71
N ASP A 12 2.77 25.51 -5.98
CA ASP A 12 3.30 26.81 -6.42
C ASP A 12 2.95 27.99 -5.48
N SER A 13 2.39 27.75 -4.28
CA SER A 13 2.10 28.82 -3.31
C SER A 13 3.10 28.82 -2.14
N PRO A 14 3.81 29.93 -1.87
CA PRO A 14 4.71 30.03 -0.73
C PRO A 14 3.89 30.26 0.53
N ASP A 15 3.30 29.20 1.08
CA ASP A 15 2.69 29.26 2.40
C ASP A 15 3.16 28.11 3.30
N LEU A 16 4.48 27.96 3.36
CA LEU A 16 5.16 27.19 4.42
C LEU A 16 4.75 27.69 5.83
N MET A 17 4.27 28.92 5.95
CA MET A 17 3.72 29.53 7.16
C MET A 17 2.31 29.00 7.53
N SER A 18 1.57 28.41 6.59
CA SER A 18 0.21 27.90 6.81
C SER A 18 0.16 26.53 7.46
N PHE A 19 1.13 25.64 7.22
CA PHE A 19 1.12 24.29 7.82
C PHE A 19 1.24 24.28 9.35
N GLY A 20 1.71 25.38 9.95
CA GLY A 20 1.95 25.50 11.39
C GLY A 20 0.69 25.82 12.22
N THR A 21 -0.47 26.08 11.61
CA THR A 21 -1.69 26.33 12.39
C THR A 21 -2.16 25.06 13.10
N PRO A 22 -2.76 25.16 14.30
CA PRO A 22 -3.28 23.99 15.01
C PRO A 22 -4.24 23.15 14.16
N GLU A 23 -5.08 23.80 13.35
CA GLU A 23 -6.05 23.17 12.47
C GLU A 23 -5.36 22.39 11.34
N ASN A 24 -4.37 22.99 10.67
CA ASN A 24 -3.63 22.32 9.59
C ASN A 24 -2.79 21.16 10.13
N LEU A 25 -2.17 21.30 11.31
CA LEU A 25 -1.46 20.21 11.98
C LEU A 25 -2.39 19.02 12.30
N VAL A 26 -3.64 19.27 12.68
CA VAL A 26 -4.62 18.20 12.90
C VAL A 26 -4.94 17.47 11.59
N ILE A 27 -5.09 18.20 10.48
CA ILE A 27 -5.35 17.60 9.16
C ILE A 27 -4.16 16.75 8.70
N ILE A 28 -2.94 17.28 8.80
CA ILE A 28 -1.71 16.56 8.44
C ILE A 28 -1.58 15.27 9.24
N LYS A 29 -1.82 15.32 10.56
CA LYS A 29 -1.77 14.14 11.42
C LYS A 29 -2.80 13.08 11.01
N ARG A 30 -4.02 13.51 10.66
CA ARG A 30 -5.05 12.59 10.15
C ARG A 30 -4.64 11.95 8.82
N MET A 31 -4.07 12.74 7.90
CA MET A 31 -3.57 12.23 6.62
C MET A 31 -2.45 11.21 6.83
N MET A 32 -1.48 11.51 7.70
CA MET A 32 -0.39 10.60 8.05
C MET A 32 -0.91 9.25 8.59
N ILE A 33 -1.90 9.28 9.50
CA ILE A 33 -2.52 8.05 10.02
C ILE A 33 -3.21 7.28 8.89
N LYS A 34 -3.92 7.97 7.99
CA LYS A 34 -4.61 7.34 6.86
C LYS A 34 -3.63 6.71 5.88
N CYS A 35 -2.57 7.39 5.50
CA CYS A 35 -1.52 6.82 4.64
C CYS A 35 -0.83 5.62 5.31
N ALA A 36 -0.59 5.68 6.62
CA ALA A 36 0.00 4.56 7.36
C ALA A 36 -0.90 3.31 7.33
N ASP A 37 -2.21 3.50 7.54
CA ASP A 37 -3.23 2.43 7.54
C ASP A 37 -3.29 1.66 6.21
N VAL A 38 -3.13 2.36 5.08
CA VAL A 38 -3.19 1.75 3.73
C VAL A 38 -1.82 1.69 3.03
N SER A 39 -0.72 1.69 3.79
CA SER A 39 0.64 1.81 3.27
C SER A 39 1.17 0.58 2.53
N ASN A 40 0.47 -0.56 2.56
CA ASN A 40 0.98 -1.82 1.99
C ASN A 40 1.50 -1.69 0.55
N PRO A 41 0.81 -0.98 -0.38
CA PRO A 41 1.26 -0.87 -1.77
C PRO A 41 2.54 -0.05 -1.98
N VAL A 42 2.96 0.73 -0.98
CA VAL A 42 4.21 1.52 -1.01
C VAL A 42 5.36 0.87 -0.22
N ARG A 43 5.16 -0.36 0.26
CA ARG A 43 6.20 -1.18 0.89
C ARG A 43 6.97 -1.99 -0.17
N PRO A 44 8.16 -2.51 0.17
CA PRO A 44 8.84 -3.49 -0.67
C PRO A 44 7.92 -4.66 -1.06
N LEU A 45 8.13 -5.18 -2.27
CA LEU A 45 7.18 -6.06 -2.94
C LEU A 45 6.86 -7.32 -2.10
N HIS A 46 7.86 -7.93 -1.46
CA HIS A 46 7.68 -9.14 -0.67
C HIS A 46 6.65 -8.93 0.47
N LEU A 47 6.75 -7.81 1.21
CA LEU A 47 5.78 -7.44 2.24
C LEU A 47 4.41 -7.18 1.64
N TYR A 48 4.35 -6.41 0.53
CA TYR A 48 3.08 -6.08 -0.07
C TYR A 48 2.34 -7.33 -0.56
N ARG A 49 3.05 -8.29 -1.15
CA ARG A 49 2.49 -9.58 -1.58
C ARG A 49 1.89 -10.35 -0.40
N ASP A 50 2.62 -10.46 0.71
CA ASP A 50 2.14 -11.13 1.90
C ASP A 50 0.86 -10.48 2.45
N TRP A 51 0.85 -9.15 2.53
CA TRP A 51 -0.34 -8.41 2.99
C TRP A 51 -1.52 -8.55 2.03
N ALA A 52 -1.29 -8.51 0.72
CA ALA A 52 -2.32 -8.72 -0.30
C ALA A 52 -2.96 -10.12 -0.18
N HIS A 53 -2.16 -11.16 0.08
CA HIS A 53 -2.68 -12.51 0.30
C HIS A 53 -3.42 -12.64 1.64
N ARG A 54 -2.93 -12.02 2.71
CA ARG A 54 -3.60 -12.03 4.03
C ARG A 54 -4.99 -11.40 3.97
N ILE A 55 -5.10 -10.20 3.39
CA ILE A 55 -6.39 -9.50 3.29
C ILE A 55 -7.37 -10.24 2.37
N ALA A 56 -6.88 -10.80 1.26
CA ALA A 56 -7.71 -11.62 0.39
C ALA A 56 -8.26 -12.86 1.11
N ASN A 57 -7.42 -13.55 1.89
CA ASN A 57 -7.84 -14.72 2.67
C ASN A 57 -8.86 -14.37 3.76
N GLU A 58 -8.75 -13.20 4.38
CA GLU A 58 -9.75 -12.70 5.32
C GLU A 58 -11.10 -12.50 4.63
N TYR A 59 -11.13 -11.80 3.48
CA TYR A 59 -12.36 -11.59 2.71
C TYR A 59 -12.94 -12.87 2.12
N PHE A 60 -12.11 -13.84 1.74
CA PHE A 60 -12.58 -15.17 1.35
C PHE A 60 -13.30 -15.84 2.50
N SER A 61 -12.70 -15.83 3.69
CA SER A 61 -13.28 -16.45 4.89
C SER A 61 -14.62 -15.80 5.26
N GLN A 62 -14.70 -14.46 5.16
CA GLN A 62 -15.96 -13.74 5.35
C GLN A 62 -17.02 -14.15 4.33
N THR A 63 -16.68 -14.16 3.03
CA THR A 63 -17.60 -14.49 1.95
C THR A 63 -18.12 -15.93 2.05
N GLU A 64 -17.25 -16.87 2.43
CA GLU A 64 -17.62 -18.27 2.67
C GLU A 64 -18.60 -18.39 3.84
N GLU A 65 -18.37 -17.67 4.94
CA GLU A 65 -19.26 -17.70 6.11
C GLU A 65 -20.61 -17.02 5.84
N GLU A 66 -20.61 -15.90 5.09
CA GLU A 66 -21.84 -15.23 4.64
C GLU A 66 -22.72 -16.18 3.82
N LYS A 67 -22.13 -16.92 2.87
CA LYS A 67 -22.84 -17.95 2.10
C LYS A 67 -23.39 -19.07 2.97
N LYS A 68 -22.56 -19.61 3.86
CA LYS A 68 -22.95 -20.71 4.75
C LYS A 68 -24.12 -20.35 5.66
N ARG A 69 -24.16 -19.10 6.12
CA ARG A 69 -25.24 -18.57 6.97
C ARG A 69 -26.42 -18.01 6.18
N ASN A 70 -26.38 -18.06 4.85
CA ASN A 70 -27.39 -17.46 3.97
C ASN A 70 -27.60 -15.96 4.28
N LEU A 71 -26.50 -15.24 4.54
CA LEU A 71 -26.46 -13.80 4.74
C LEU A 71 -26.22 -13.07 3.40
N PRO A 72 -26.57 -11.77 3.30
CA PRO A 72 -26.16 -10.96 2.17
C PRO A 72 -24.63 -10.93 2.03
N ILE A 73 -24.12 -11.22 0.83
CA ILE A 73 -22.68 -11.21 0.55
C ILE A 73 -22.21 -9.77 0.38
N VAL A 74 -21.29 -9.31 1.23
CA VAL A 74 -20.80 -7.92 1.23
C VAL A 74 -19.70 -7.72 0.20
N MET A 75 -18.86 -8.74 -0.02
CA MET A 75 -17.67 -8.67 -0.87
C MET A 75 -17.71 -9.72 -1.99
N PRO A 76 -18.66 -9.64 -2.94
CA PRO A 76 -18.88 -10.71 -3.92
C PRO A 76 -17.69 -10.99 -4.85
N GLN A 77 -16.76 -10.05 -5.00
CA GLN A 77 -15.53 -10.20 -5.78
C GLN A 77 -14.46 -11.05 -5.06
N PHE A 78 -14.61 -11.28 -3.76
CA PHE A 78 -13.69 -12.08 -2.94
C PHE A 78 -14.26 -13.48 -2.73
N ASP A 79 -14.60 -14.14 -3.83
CA ASP A 79 -14.87 -15.57 -3.86
C ASP A 79 -13.57 -16.34 -4.12
N ARG A 80 -13.24 -17.32 -3.28
CA ARG A 80 -11.98 -18.09 -3.39
C ARG A 80 -11.78 -18.77 -4.75
N THR A 81 -12.86 -19.07 -5.47
CA THR A 81 -12.82 -19.79 -6.75
C THR A 81 -12.69 -18.86 -7.95
N THR A 82 -13.02 -17.57 -7.81
CA THR A 82 -13.06 -16.63 -8.95
C THR A 82 -12.27 -15.34 -8.74
N CYS A 83 -11.83 -15.05 -7.51
CA CYS A 83 -11.11 -13.83 -7.20
C CYS A 83 -9.74 -13.79 -7.89
N SER A 84 -9.47 -12.70 -8.62
CA SER A 84 -8.10 -12.34 -9.02
C SER A 84 -7.54 -11.36 -7.99
N ILE A 85 -6.57 -11.83 -7.21
CA ILE A 85 -5.81 -10.97 -6.28
C ILE A 85 -5.10 -9.85 -7.06
N PRO A 86 -4.36 -10.11 -8.16
CA PRO A 86 -3.75 -9.04 -8.95
C PRO A 86 -4.74 -7.95 -9.37
N LYS A 87 -5.90 -8.34 -9.93
CA LYS A 87 -6.95 -7.40 -10.33
C LYS A 87 -7.46 -6.56 -9.15
N SER A 88 -7.66 -7.17 -8.00
CA SER A 88 -8.10 -6.46 -6.79
C SER A 88 -7.06 -5.45 -6.31
N GLN A 89 -5.76 -5.79 -6.36
CA GLN A 89 -4.68 -4.89 -5.94
C GLN A 89 -4.50 -3.73 -6.92
N ILE A 90 -4.59 -3.97 -8.23
CA ILE A 90 -4.62 -2.92 -9.26
C ILE A 90 -5.76 -1.94 -8.97
N GLY A 91 -6.98 -2.46 -8.76
CA GLY A 91 -8.14 -1.61 -8.45
C GLY A 91 -7.95 -0.81 -7.16
N PHE A 92 -7.41 -1.44 -6.11
CA PHE A 92 -7.13 -0.74 -4.85
C PHE A 92 -6.16 0.42 -5.05
N ILE A 93 -5.10 0.21 -5.84
CA ILE A 93 -4.13 1.26 -6.15
C ILE A 93 -4.77 2.39 -6.95
N ASP A 94 -5.50 2.04 -8.02
CA ASP A 94 -6.14 2.99 -8.93
C ASP A 94 -7.19 3.87 -8.22
N TYR A 95 -7.99 3.30 -7.31
CA TYR A 95 -9.12 4.00 -6.70
C TYR A 95 -8.77 4.75 -5.40
N PHE A 96 -7.76 4.32 -4.66
CA PHE A 96 -7.47 4.88 -3.34
C PHE A 96 -6.05 5.38 -3.19
N ILE A 97 -5.07 4.60 -3.62
CA ILE A 97 -3.67 4.80 -3.19
C ILE A 97 -3.00 5.91 -3.97
N ASN A 98 -3.20 5.98 -5.29
CA ASN A 98 -2.56 7.00 -6.12
C ASN A 98 -2.87 8.41 -5.60
N ASP A 99 -4.15 8.76 -5.44
CA ASP A 99 -4.55 10.09 -4.96
C ASP A 99 -4.04 10.37 -3.52
N MET A 100 -4.04 9.35 -2.65
CA MET A 100 -3.57 9.52 -1.26
C MET A 100 -2.06 9.76 -1.18
N PHE A 101 -1.26 8.98 -1.91
CA PHE A 101 0.19 9.09 -1.85
C PHE A 101 0.75 10.25 -2.69
N ASP A 102 0.08 10.64 -3.77
CA ASP A 102 0.41 11.89 -4.50
C ASP A 102 0.20 13.11 -3.60
N ALA A 103 -0.90 13.16 -2.85
CA ALA A 103 -1.18 14.23 -1.88
C ALA A 103 -0.17 14.26 -0.72
N TRP A 104 0.29 13.09 -0.28
CA TRP A 104 1.30 12.99 0.78
C TRP A 104 2.70 13.36 0.29
N ASP A 105 3.06 12.98 -0.94
CA ASP A 105 4.33 13.35 -1.59
C ASP A 105 4.47 14.87 -1.74
N ALA A 106 3.39 15.55 -2.13
CA ALA A 106 3.36 17.00 -2.22
C ALA A 106 3.67 17.70 -0.88
N LEU A 107 3.47 17.03 0.26
CA LEU A 107 3.75 17.57 1.58
C LEU A 107 5.12 17.15 2.13
N ALA A 108 5.50 15.89 1.93
CA ALA A 108 6.60 15.25 2.66
C ALA A 108 7.79 14.81 1.79
N ASP A 109 7.69 14.92 0.46
CA ASP A 109 8.68 14.44 -0.52
C ASP A 109 9.12 12.99 -0.24
N ILE A 110 8.37 12.02 -0.76
CA ILE A 110 8.52 10.58 -0.47
C ILE A 110 8.81 9.76 -1.75
N PRO A 111 9.89 10.07 -2.49
CA PRO A 111 10.16 9.47 -3.79
C PRO A 111 10.41 7.96 -3.74
N GLU A 112 10.94 7.44 -2.63
CA GLU A 112 11.17 6.01 -2.42
C GLU A 112 9.87 5.23 -2.34
N LEU A 113 8.89 5.72 -1.56
CA LEU A 113 7.57 5.10 -1.41
C LEU A 113 6.81 5.09 -2.74
N LEU A 114 6.87 6.19 -3.49
CA LEU A 114 6.30 6.23 -4.85
C LEU A 114 7.06 5.31 -5.82
N GLY A 115 8.36 5.08 -5.59
CA GLY A 115 9.15 4.10 -6.31
C GLY A 115 8.65 2.66 -6.08
N HIS A 116 8.36 2.29 -4.83
CA HIS A 116 7.70 1.01 -4.52
C HIS A 116 6.32 0.92 -5.16
N LEU A 117 5.51 1.97 -5.04
CA LEU A 117 4.15 1.99 -5.60
C LEU A 117 4.13 1.65 -7.08
N ARG A 118 4.99 2.32 -7.87
CA ARG A 118 5.08 2.10 -9.32
C ARG A 118 5.53 0.67 -9.67
N ARG A 119 6.57 0.17 -9.00
CA ARG A 119 7.08 -1.20 -9.22
C ARG A 119 6.03 -2.26 -8.86
N ASN A 120 5.39 -2.09 -7.72
CA ASN A 120 4.34 -3.00 -7.23
C ASN A 120 3.11 -2.99 -8.14
N TYR A 121 2.69 -1.82 -8.64
CA TYR A 121 1.60 -1.71 -9.59
C TYR A 121 1.91 -2.48 -10.89
N GLN A 122 3.12 -2.30 -11.42
CA GLN A 122 3.59 -3.00 -12.61
C GLN A 122 3.63 -4.52 -12.39
N TYR A 123 4.16 -4.97 -11.26
CA TYR A 123 4.16 -6.38 -10.88
C TYR A 123 2.74 -6.97 -10.92
N TRP A 124 1.73 -6.30 -10.33
CA TRP A 124 0.37 -6.82 -10.35
C TRP A 124 -0.27 -6.80 -11.74
N LYS A 125 0.06 -5.84 -12.61
CA LYS A 125 -0.36 -5.86 -14.03
C LYS A 125 0.19 -7.09 -14.74
N GLU A 126 1.46 -7.39 -14.57
CA GLU A 126 2.09 -8.57 -15.16
C GLU A 126 1.48 -9.88 -14.62
N GLN A 127 1.21 -9.96 -13.32
CA GLN A 127 0.53 -11.12 -12.74
C GLN A 127 -0.89 -11.32 -13.30
N GLU A 128 -1.64 -10.23 -13.54
CA GLU A 128 -2.96 -10.32 -14.16
C GLU A 128 -2.86 -10.81 -15.62
N GLU A 129 -1.85 -10.36 -16.37
CA GLU A 129 -1.59 -10.85 -17.73
C GLU A 129 -1.20 -12.33 -17.75
N ILE A 130 -0.37 -12.78 -16.81
CA ILE A 130 0.00 -14.20 -16.64
C ILE A 130 -1.23 -15.03 -16.30
N ASN A 131 -2.11 -14.54 -15.42
CA ASN A 131 -3.36 -15.22 -15.08
C ASN A 131 -4.29 -15.34 -16.30
N ALA A 132 -4.30 -14.35 -17.19
CA ALA A 132 -5.08 -14.37 -18.43
C ALA A 132 -4.45 -15.24 -19.54
N ASN A 133 -3.11 -15.36 -19.56
CA ASN A 133 -2.37 -16.16 -20.54
C ASN A 133 -1.20 -16.93 -19.87
N PRO A 134 -1.48 -18.14 -19.35
CA PRO A 134 -0.49 -18.94 -18.60
C PRO A 134 0.79 -19.31 -19.37
N THR A 135 0.79 -19.16 -20.70
CA THR A 135 1.95 -19.45 -21.56
C THR A 135 3.08 -18.43 -21.40
N LEU A 136 2.82 -17.28 -20.75
CA LEU A 136 3.79 -16.19 -20.55
C LEU A 136 4.67 -16.35 -19.29
N GLN A 137 4.68 -17.52 -18.65
CA GLN A 137 5.56 -17.78 -17.50
C GLN A 137 7.05 -17.75 -17.91
N SER A 138 7.70 -16.58 -17.81
CA SER A 138 9.16 -16.48 -17.69
C SER A 138 9.62 -15.08 -17.25
N GLN A 139 10.04 -14.94 -16.00
CA GLN A 139 11.36 -14.44 -15.57
C GLN A 139 11.46 -14.52 -14.02
N PRO A 140 12.64 -14.83 -13.45
CA PRO A 140 12.86 -14.73 -12.01
C PRO A 140 12.72 -13.28 -11.53
N LEU A 141 12.45 -13.10 -10.22
CA LEU A 141 12.48 -11.81 -9.53
C LEU A 141 13.73 -11.01 -9.96
N SER A 142 13.58 -9.73 -10.24
CA SER A 142 14.71 -8.90 -10.64
C SER A 142 15.69 -8.71 -9.47
N LYS A 143 16.99 -8.58 -9.74
CA LYS A 143 18.03 -8.35 -8.71
C LYS A 143 17.71 -7.19 -7.75
N ALA A 144 16.99 -6.17 -8.23
CA ALA A 144 16.59 -5.03 -7.42
C ALA A 144 15.58 -5.40 -6.31
N GLU A 145 14.74 -6.41 -6.55
CA GLU A 145 13.77 -6.91 -5.57
C GLU A 145 14.43 -7.80 -4.51
N GLU A 146 15.47 -8.56 -4.88
CA GLU A 146 16.32 -9.32 -3.95
C GLU A 146 17.18 -8.39 -3.05
N GLU A 147 17.68 -7.28 -3.60
CA GLU A 147 18.47 -6.30 -2.86
C GLU A 147 17.63 -5.49 -1.84
N ASP A 148 16.39 -5.15 -2.18
CA ASP A 148 15.46 -4.50 -1.23
C ASP A 148 15.08 -5.45 -0.08
N GLU A 149 14.92 -6.75 -0.37
CA GLU A 149 14.67 -7.79 0.64
C GLU A 149 15.87 -7.97 1.59
N ALA A 150 17.10 -7.90 1.08
CA ALA A 150 18.33 -7.98 1.88
C ALA A 150 18.54 -6.75 2.80
N LYS A 151 18.28 -5.53 2.30
CA LYS A 151 18.46 -4.29 3.06
C LYS A 151 17.49 -4.18 4.24
N GLU A 152 16.26 -4.67 4.09
CA GLU A 152 15.25 -4.55 5.14
C GLU A 152 15.40 -5.62 6.23
N GLN A 153 15.87 -6.83 5.89
CA GLN A 153 16.26 -7.84 6.88
C GLN A 153 17.42 -7.33 7.77
N GLU A 154 18.37 -6.59 7.21
CA GLU A 154 19.47 -5.97 7.95
C GLU A 154 18.99 -4.81 8.88
N SER A 155 17.99 -4.05 8.44
CA SER A 155 17.29 -3.01 9.24
C SER A 155 16.44 -3.60 10.38
N ALA A 156 15.73 -4.71 10.14
CA ALA A 156 14.92 -5.39 11.15
C ALA A 156 15.80 -6.02 12.25
N VAL A 157 16.93 -6.62 11.87
CA VAL A 157 17.90 -7.20 12.82
C VAL A 157 18.62 -6.12 13.66
N THR A 158 18.85 -4.92 13.12
CA THR A 158 19.47 -3.81 13.87
C THR A 158 18.49 -3.13 14.83
N SER A 159 17.20 -3.09 14.51
CA SER A 159 16.15 -2.54 15.40
C SER A 159 15.74 -3.48 16.54
N GLU A 160 15.94 -4.79 16.41
CA GLU A 160 15.77 -5.77 17.50
C GLU A 160 16.95 -5.81 18.50
N ASN A 161 18.12 -5.27 18.13
CA ASN A 161 19.34 -5.30 18.96
C ASN A 161 19.57 -4.05 19.83
N ILE A 162 18.58 -3.17 19.98
CA ILE A 162 18.69 -2.03 20.91
C ILE A 162 18.55 -2.58 22.34
N ASN A 163 19.69 -2.67 23.03
CA ASN A 163 19.77 -3.10 24.42
C ASN A 163 18.87 -2.20 25.30
N PRO A 164 17.89 -2.75 26.05
CA PRO A 164 17.01 -1.95 26.91
C PRO A 164 17.74 -1.18 28.02
N ASP A 165 19.03 -1.47 28.28
CA ASP A 165 19.82 -0.83 29.33
C ASP A 165 20.41 0.55 28.98
N GLU A 166 20.29 1.04 27.74
CA GLU A 166 20.90 2.33 27.34
C GLU A 166 19.97 3.57 27.51
N LYS A 167 18.81 3.42 28.17
CA LYS A 167 17.86 4.52 28.43
C LYS A 167 17.91 5.12 29.83
N ALA A 168 18.92 4.79 30.64
CA ALA A 168 19.09 5.36 31.97
C ALA A 168 20.54 5.81 32.23
N SER A 169 20.93 6.95 31.65
CA SER A 169 21.96 7.86 32.20
C SER A 169 21.77 9.26 31.64
#